data_AF-A0A2U3AM18-F1
#
_entry.id   AF-A0A2U3AM18-F1
#
_cell.length_a   1.000
_cell.length_b   1.000
_cell.length_c   1.000
_cell.angle_alpha   90.00
_cell.angle_beta   90.00
_cell.angle_gamma   90.00
#
_symmetry.space_group_name_H-M   'P 1'
#
loop_
_entity.id
_entity.type
_entity.pdbx_description
1 polymer ?
#
loop_
_entity_poly.entity_id
_entity_poly.type
_entity_poly.pdbx_seq_one_letter_code
_entity_poly.pdbx_strand_id
1 'polypeptide(L)'
;MFKLCKSILIMLAVVLLISCDSGNAKIQTKQLIIPKADFYEYVYIQGLDDDGMASTNTQKTYSDKVLVKDVLKIVDRVVVKKPKYEKDIQSVKQLHDKGSYILAFGDTGDFRGRSYTIYLLKDGTLYYQDILGGKDISFVSVDKHPDKVKEILDLLKIDF
;
A
#
# COMPACT_ATOMS: atom_id res chain seq x y z
N MET A 1 -32.95 60.29 -6.10
CA MET A 1 -31.47 60.34 -6.07
C MET A 1 -30.96 58.91 -5.85
N PHE A 2 -30.63 58.21 -6.94
CA PHE A 2 -30.00 56.89 -6.88
C PHE A 2 -28.51 57.09 -6.59
N LYS A 3 -27.99 56.45 -5.54
CA LYS A 3 -26.55 56.26 -5.35
C LYS A 3 -26.25 54.77 -5.35
N LEU A 4 -25.74 54.34 -6.50
CA LEU A 4 -25.00 53.09 -6.69
C LEU A 4 -23.63 53.20 -6.01
N CYS A 5 -23.03 52.03 -5.76
CA CYS A 5 -21.62 51.77 -5.47
C CYS A 5 -21.13 52.09 -4.04
N LYS A 6 -20.95 51.03 -3.25
CA LYS A 6 -19.67 50.77 -2.55
C LYS A 6 -19.54 49.31 -2.10
N SER A 7 -18.59 48.64 -2.75
CA SER A 7 -17.67 47.63 -2.20
C SER A 7 -18.21 46.43 -1.42
N ILE A 8 -18.14 45.29 -2.12
CA ILE A 8 -17.61 44.01 -1.64
C ILE A 8 -16.41 44.24 -0.72
N LEU A 9 -16.42 43.77 0.53
CA LEU A 9 -15.24 43.34 1.30
C LEU A 9 -15.61 42.78 2.69
N ILE A 10 -15.17 41.55 2.96
CA ILE A 10 -14.68 41.03 4.26
C ILE A 10 -15.73 40.79 5.37
N MET A 11 -16.00 39.51 5.64
CA MET A 11 -15.44 38.88 6.85
C MET A 11 -15.47 37.35 6.73
N LEU A 12 -14.44 36.80 6.10
CA LEU A 12 -14.09 35.39 6.19
C LEU A 12 -13.37 35.21 7.54
N ALA A 13 -14.13 34.98 8.61
CA ALA A 13 -13.59 34.57 9.89
C ALA A 13 -13.67 33.05 10.00
N VAL A 14 -12.66 32.36 9.45
CA VAL A 14 -12.34 31.00 9.89
C VAL A 14 -10.90 31.02 10.37
N VAL A 15 -10.80 31.12 11.67
CA VAL A 15 -9.61 30.87 12.49
C VAL A 15 -9.10 29.46 12.17
N LEU A 16 -7.90 29.36 11.63
CA LEU A 16 -7.04 28.20 11.84
C LEU A 16 -5.62 28.70 12.09
N LEU A 17 -5.34 28.90 13.37
CA LEU A 17 -3.99 28.85 13.91
C LEU A 17 -3.44 27.46 13.60
N ILE A 18 -2.53 27.35 12.64
CA ILE A 18 -1.67 26.17 12.52
C ILE A 18 -0.27 26.60 12.90
N SER A 19 0.17 25.97 13.98
CA SER A 19 1.37 26.18 14.76
C SER A 19 2.64 26.39 13.93
N CYS A 20 3.44 27.34 14.38
CA CYS A 20 4.87 27.36 14.16
C CYS A 20 5.46 26.17 14.95
N ASP A 21 5.76 25.06 14.28
CA ASP A 21 6.52 23.97 14.87
C ASP A 21 7.96 23.99 14.33
N SER A 22 8.88 24.11 15.27
CA SER A 22 10.31 24.20 15.08
C SER A 22 10.90 22.83 14.71
N GLY A 23 11.56 22.73 13.55
CA GLY A 23 12.74 21.88 13.40
C GLY A 23 12.55 20.37 13.19
N ASN A 24 11.52 19.91 12.49
CA ASN A 24 11.47 18.52 12.00
C ASN A 24 11.34 18.49 10.47
N ALA A 25 12.29 17.83 9.80
CA ALA A 25 12.22 17.57 8.37
C ALA A 25 10.94 16.78 8.08
N LYS A 26 9.91 17.48 7.60
CA LYS A 26 8.56 16.95 7.38
C LYS A 26 8.65 15.68 6.51
N ILE A 27 8.33 14.52 7.08
CA ILE A 27 8.24 13.26 6.33
C ILE A 27 7.20 13.50 5.24
N GLN A 28 7.62 13.44 3.97
CA GLN A 28 6.70 13.59 2.85
C GLN A 28 5.86 12.32 2.74
N THR A 29 4.62 12.42 3.18
CA THR A 29 3.60 11.38 3.05
C THR A 29 2.71 11.71 1.85
N LYS A 30 2.15 10.68 1.23
CA LYS A 30 1.10 10.83 0.21
C LYS A 30 0.11 9.68 0.31
N GLN A 31 -1.10 9.90 -0.20
CA GLN A 31 -2.01 8.79 -0.46
C GLN A 31 -1.53 8.04 -1.71
N LEU A 32 -1.28 6.74 -1.58
CA LEU A 32 -0.89 5.91 -2.72
C LEU A 32 -2.11 5.63 -3.59
N ILE A 33 -1.96 5.85 -4.89
CA ILE A 33 -2.92 5.39 -5.89
C ILE A 33 -2.18 4.32 -6.70
N ILE A 34 -2.67 3.09 -6.66
CA ILE A 34 -2.03 1.99 -7.38
C ILE A 34 -2.15 2.24 -8.89
N PRO A 35 -1.04 2.29 -9.64
CA PRO A 35 -1.09 2.57 -11.06
C PRO A 35 -1.75 1.41 -11.81
N LYS A 36 -2.53 1.73 -12.84
CA LYS A 36 -3.14 0.76 -13.75
C LYS A 36 -3.92 -0.35 -13.04
N ALA A 37 -4.63 -0.04 -11.96
CA ALA A 37 -5.40 -1.02 -11.19
C ALA A 37 -6.35 -1.88 -12.06
N ASP A 38 -6.94 -1.29 -13.11
CA ASP A 38 -7.82 -2.01 -14.05
C ASP A 38 -7.11 -2.96 -15.02
N PHE A 39 -5.77 -2.90 -15.12
CA PHE A 39 -4.97 -3.72 -16.02
C PHE A 39 -4.58 -5.07 -15.41
N TYR A 40 -4.60 -5.19 -14.08
CA TYR A 40 -4.25 -6.44 -13.42
C TYR A 40 -5.39 -7.45 -13.54
N GLU A 41 -5.08 -8.61 -14.09
CA GLU A 41 -6.03 -9.72 -14.27
C GLU A 41 -5.75 -10.88 -13.31
N TYR A 42 -4.56 -10.92 -12.71
CA TYR A 42 -4.12 -11.98 -11.81
C TYR A 42 -3.56 -11.40 -10.52
N VAL A 43 -3.79 -12.12 -9.43
CA VAL A 43 -3.08 -11.92 -8.16
C VAL A 43 -2.46 -13.24 -7.71
N TYR A 44 -1.18 -13.19 -7.42
CA TYR A 44 -0.43 -14.25 -6.76
C TYR A 44 -0.23 -13.88 -5.30
N ILE A 45 -0.42 -14.86 -4.41
CA ILE A 45 -0.08 -14.73 -3.00
C ILE A 45 0.88 -15.84 -2.60
N GLN A 46 1.88 -15.48 -1.80
CA GLN A 46 2.85 -16.39 -1.22
C GLN A 46 3.04 -16.06 0.26
N GLY A 47 2.84 -17.05 1.13
CA GLY A 47 3.28 -17.04 2.51
C GLY A 47 4.50 -17.95 2.71
N LEU A 48 4.82 -18.18 3.98
CA LEU A 48 5.91 -19.06 4.42
C LEU A 48 5.38 -20.13 5.36
N ASP A 49 5.99 -21.31 5.30
CA ASP A 49 5.72 -22.41 6.23
C ASP A 49 6.40 -22.18 7.59
N ASP A 50 6.29 -23.16 8.48
CA ASP A 50 6.91 -23.12 9.82
C ASP A 50 8.44 -23.03 9.79
N ASP A 51 9.07 -23.43 8.69
CA ASP A 51 10.52 -23.35 8.50
C ASP A 51 10.93 -22.03 7.80
N GLY A 52 9.99 -21.12 7.57
CA GLY A 52 10.24 -19.85 6.89
C GLY A 52 10.48 -20.01 5.39
N MET A 53 10.05 -21.13 4.80
CA MET A 53 10.26 -21.47 3.41
C MET A 53 8.97 -21.30 2.60
N ALA A 54 9.14 -20.87 1.35
CA ALA A 54 8.05 -20.85 0.40
C ALA A 54 7.94 -22.22 -0.28
N SER A 55 6.72 -22.73 -0.39
CA SER A 55 6.46 -24.01 -1.03
C SER A 55 5.21 -23.94 -1.91
N THR A 56 4.93 -25.00 -2.66
CA THR A 56 3.70 -25.12 -3.45
C THR A 56 2.44 -25.04 -2.59
N ASN A 57 2.54 -25.36 -1.30
CA ASN A 57 1.40 -25.34 -0.37
C ASN A 57 1.19 -23.97 0.28
N THR A 58 2.17 -23.08 0.23
CA THR A 58 2.10 -21.72 0.80
C THR A 58 1.91 -20.65 -0.27
N GLN A 59 1.49 -21.04 -1.47
CA GLN A 59 1.32 -20.12 -2.59
C GLN A 59 0.06 -20.43 -3.39
N LYS A 60 -0.56 -19.40 -3.96
CA LYS A 60 -1.75 -19.55 -4.80
C LYS A 60 -1.89 -18.39 -5.79
N THR A 61 -2.42 -18.69 -6.96
CA THR A 61 -2.73 -17.70 -7.99
C THR A 61 -4.23 -17.65 -8.22
N TYR A 62 -4.76 -16.44 -8.39
CA TYR A 62 -6.16 -16.18 -8.69
C TYR A 62 -6.26 -15.36 -9.98
N SER A 63 -7.27 -15.68 -10.80
CA SER A 63 -7.59 -15.01 -12.07
C SER A 63 -9.02 -14.48 -12.14
N ASP A 64 -9.78 -14.56 -11.04
CA ASP A 64 -11.09 -13.92 -10.92
C ASP A 64 -10.92 -12.40 -10.87
N LYS A 65 -11.34 -11.71 -11.93
CA LYS A 65 -11.18 -10.26 -12.08
C LYS A 65 -11.88 -9.47 -10.99
N VAL A 66 -13.01 -9.97 -10.45
CA VAL A 66 -13.71 -9.30 -9.35
C VAL A 66 -12.87 -9.41 -8.08
N LEU A 67 -12.41 -10.62 -7.78
CA LEU A 67 -11.54 -10.88 -6.63
C LEU A 67 -10.26 -10.06 -6.68
N VAL A 68 -9.56 -10.03 -7.82
CA VAL A 68 -8.32 -9.25 -8.01
C VAL A 68 -8.57 -7.76 -7.75
N LYS A 69 -9.66 -7.21 -8.28
CA LYS A 69 -10.03 -5.80 -8.06
C LYS A 69 -10.38 -5.53 -6.60
N ASP A 70 -11.07 -6.45 -5.94
CA ASP A 70 -11.45 -6.26 -4.54
C ASP A 70 -10.22 -6.30 -3.62
N VAL A 71 -9.25 -7.19 -3.87
CA VAL A 71 -7.96 -7.17 -3.16
C VAL A 71 -7.24 -5.84 -3.39
N LEU A 72 -7.15 -5.35 -4.63
CA LEU A 72 -6.50 -4.07 -4.94
C LEU A 72 -7.15 -2.91 -4.20
N LYS A 73 -8.48 -2.86 -4.10
CA LYS A 73 -9.20 -1.80 -3.38
C LYS A 73 -8.83 -1.75 -1.90
N ILE A 74 -8.58 -2.89 -1.26
CA ILE A 74 -8.22 -2.94 0.16
C ILE A 74 -6.89 -2.22 0.42
N VAL A 75 -5.92 -2.40 -0.47
CA VAL A 75 -4.55 -1.87 -0.35
C VAL A 75 -4.30 -0.56 -1.09
N ASP A 76 -5.25 -0.13 -1.91
CA ASP A 76 -5.25 1.20 -2.54
C ASP A 76 -5.52 2.29 -1.51
N ARG A 77 -5.11 3.53 -1.84
CA ARG A 77 -5.41 4.73 -1.05
C ARG A 77 -4.89 4.73 0.39
N VAL A 78 -3.92 3.87 0.69
CA VAL A 78 -3.16 3.89 1.95
C VAL A 78 -2.22 5.10 1.97
N VAL A 79 -2.04 5.71 3.15
CA VAL A 79 -1.06 6.78 3.35
C VAL A 79 0.32 6.18 3.47
N VAL A 80 1.22 6.57 2.56
CA VAL A 80 2.57 6.02 2.45
C VAL A 80 3.63 7.09 2.51
N LYS A 81 4.84 6.67 2.85
CA LYS A 81 6.08 7.46 2.76
C LYS A 81 7.09 6.72 1.87
N LYS A 82 8.04 7.46 1.28
CA LYS A 82 9.22 6.82 0.69
C LYS A 82 10.09 6.26 1.83
N PRO A 83 10.58 5.01 1.75
CA PRO A 83 11.56 4.52 2.70
C PRO A 83 12.81 5.38 2.59
N LYS A 84 13.24 5.99 3.70
CA LYS A 84 14.43 6.87 3.75
C LYS A 84 15.54 6.30 4.64
N TYR A 85 15.21 5.29 5.46
CA TYR A 85 16.08 4.82 6.53
C TYR A 85 16.40 3.34 6.41
N GLU A 86 17.60 3.00 6.85
CA GLU A 86 18.09 1.64 7.04
C GLU A 86 17.15 0.80 7.93
N LYS A 87 16.41 1.45 8.85
CA LYS A 87 15.35 0.80 9.64
C LYS A 87 14.16 0.33 8.80
N ASP A 88 13.70 1.12 7.83
CA ASP A 88 12.60 0.71 6.95
C ASP A 88 13.03 -0.46 6.04
N ILE A 89 14.33 -0.51 5.68
CA ILE A 89 14.96 -1.60 4.91
C ILE A 89 15.17 -2.86 5.80
N GLN A 90 15.51 -2.70 7.08
CA GLN A 90 15.68 -3.86 7.98
C GLN A 90 14.38 -4.62 8.20
N SER A 91 13.23 -3.96 8.19
CA SER A 91 11.91 -4.60 8.25
C SER A 91 11.58 -5.44 7.00
N VAL A 92 12.30 -5.28 5.88
CA VAL A 92 12.23 -6.22 4.74
C VAL A 92 12.72 -7.61 5.15
N LYS A 93 13.58 -7.73 6.18
CA LYS A 93 13.95 -9.05 6.73
C LYS A 93 12.77 -9.78 7.38
N GLN A 94 11.75 -9.05 7.86
CA GLN A 94 10.53 -9.64 8.43
C GLN A 94 9.63 -10.27 7.37
N LEU A 95 9.94 -10.11 6.08
CA LEU A 95 9.32 -10.91 5.02
C LEU A 95 9.61 -12.40 5.15
N HIS A 96 10.67 -12.76 5.87
CA HIS A 96 11.02 -14.14 6.19
C HIS A 96 10.31 -14.67 7.45
N ASP A 97 9.47 -13.86 8.10
CA ASP A 97 8.73 -14.28 9.29
C ASP A 97 7.40 -14.95 8.89
N LYS A 98 7.06 -16.07 9.55
CA LYS A 98 5.74 -16.70 9.37
C LYS A 98 4.61 -15.70 9.68
N GLY A 99 3.64 -15.62 8.78
CA GLY A 99 2.53 -14.68 8.83
C GLY A 99 2.76 -13.39 8.05
N SER A 100 3.91 -13.25 7.40
CA SER A 100 4.12 -12.27 6.33
C SER A 100 3.80 -12.89 4.96
N TYR A 101 3.31 -12.08 4.04
CA TYR A 101 2.88 -12.51 2.70
C TYR A 101 3.40 -11.59 1.61
N ILE A 102 3.62 -12.16 0.43
CA ILE A 102 3.89 -11.44 -0.82
C ILE A 102 2.64 -11.51 -1.69
N LEU A 103 2.11 -10.36 -2.08
CA LEU A 103 1.12 -10.22 -3.13
C LEU A 103 1.81 -9.71 -4.40
N ALA A 104 1.60 -10.37 -5.53
CA ALA A 104 2.06 -9.89 -6.83
C ALA A 104 0.86 -9.77 -7.78
N PHE A 105 0.71 -8.62 -8.42
CA PHE A 105 -0.35 -8.35 -9.40
C PHE A 105 0.24 -8.31 -10.80
N GLY A 106 -0.42 -8.98 -11.75
CA GLY A 106 0.02 -9.11 -13.13
C GLY A 106 -1.14 -9.07 -14.11
N ASP A 107 -0.85 -8.71 -15.35
CA ASP A 107 -1.76 -8.85 -16.50
C ASP A 107 -1.78 -10.28 -17.05
N THR A 108 -0.76 -11.06 -16.73
CA THR A 108 -0.66 -12.49 -17.05
C THR A 108 -0.42 -13.30 -15.77
N GLY A 109 -0.60 -14.62 -15.86
CA GLY A 109 -0.24 -15.54 -14.78
C GLY A 109 1.27 -15.74 -14.59
N ASP A 110 2.14 -15.08 -15.38
CA ASP A 110 3.60 -15.12 -15.22
C ASP A 110 4.09 -13.90 -14.41
N PHE A 111 4.46 -14.15 -13.15
CA PHE A 111 4.91 -13.12 -12.21
C PHE A 111 6.44 -12.92 -12.19
N ARG A 112 7.20 -13.63 -13.03
CA ARG A 112 8.68 -13.54 -13.09
C ARG A 112 9.18 -12.20 -13.65
N GLY A 113 8.27 -11.36 -14.16
CA GLY A 113 8.55 -10.07 -14.76
C GLY A 113 7.83 -8.91 -14.05
N ARG A 114 7.29 -7.99 -14.87
CA ARG A 114 6.65 -6.72 -14.52
C ARG A 114 5.38 -6.88 -13.67
N SER A 115 5.53 -7.30 -12.42
CA SER A 115 4.46 -7.38 -11.44
C SER A 115 4.50 -6.20 -10.47
N TYR A 116 3.31 -5.74 -10.07
CA TYR A 116 3.20 -4.79 -8.96
C TYR A 116 3.15 -5.60 -7.69
N THR A 117 4.14 -5.43 -6.82
CA THR A 117 4.30 -6.28 -5.64
C THR A 117 3.98 -5.51 -4.38
N ILE A 118 3.19 -6.13 -3.51
CA ILE A 118 2.87 -5.61 -2.19
C ILE A 118 3.28 -6.65 -1.18
N TYR A 119 4.11 -6.27 -0.22
CA TYR A 119 4.45 -7.14 0.88
C TYR A 119 3.61 -6.77 2.10
N LEU A 120 2.97 -7.78 2.67
CA LEU A 120 2.12 -7.69 3.85
C LEU A 120 2.90 -8.25 5.03
N LEU A 121 3.37 -7.40 5.95
CA LEU A 121 3.99 -7.91 7.17
C LEU A 121 2.94 -8.37 8.16
N LYS A 122 3.31 -9.33 9.01
CA LYS A 122 2.49 -9.85 10.10
C LYS A 122 1.88 -8.76 11.00
N ASP A 123 2.62 -7.67 11.20
CA ASP A 123 2.16 -6.56 12.06
C ASP A 123 1.23 -5.57 11.34
N GLY A 124 0.95 -5.77 10.05
CA GLY A 124 0.11 -4.91 9.23
C GLY A 124 0.87 -3.85 8.42
N THR A 125 2.20 -3.81 8.48
CA THR A 125 2.99 -2.90 7.64
C THR A 125 2.91 -3.32 6.18
N LEU A 126 2.67 -2.37 5.28
CA LEU A 126 2.54 -2.60 3.84
C LEU A 126 3.72 -1.98 3.10
N TYR A 127 4.44 -2.80 2.32
CA TYR A 127 5.51 -2.35 1.42
C TYR A 127 5.06 -2.47 -0.02
N TYR A 128 5.27 -1.43 -0.82
CA TYR A 128 4.85 -1.37 -2.21
C TYR A 128 6.07 -1.27 -3.11
N GLN A 129 6.12 -2.12 -4.12
CA GLN A 129 7.16 -2.16 -5.15
C GLN A 129 6.50 -2.02 -6.53
N ASP A 130 6.87 -0.96 -7.23
CA ASP A 130 6.37 -0.67 -8.57
C ASP A 130 7.01 -1.59 -9.62
N ILE A 131 6.25 -1.86 -10.68
CA ILE A 131 6.60 -2.65 -11.87
C ILE A 131 7.91 -2.19 -12.52
N LEU A 132 8.18 -0.87 -12.45
CA LEU A 132 9.31 -0.21 -13.10
C LEU A 132 10.51 0.04 -12.15
N GLY A 133 10.36 -0.27 -10.86
CA GLY A 133 11.28 0.16 -9.80
C GLY A 133 12.49 -0.76 -9.53
N GLY A 134 12.67 -1.85 -10.29
CA GLY A 134 13.68 -2.85 -9.96
C GLY A 134 13.32 -3.62 -8.67
N LYS A 135 14.31 -4.11 -7.91
CA LYS A 135 14.11 -4.83 -6.64
C LYS A 135 13.78 -3.92 -5.44
N ASP A 136 13.69 -2.61 -5.65
CA ASP A 136 13.63 -1.64 -4.57
C ASP A 136 12.19 -1.33 -4.15
N ILE A 137 11.95 -1.32 -2.85
CA ILE A 137 10.69 -0.86 -2.28
C ILE A 137 10.49 0.62 -2.61
N SER A 138 9.38 0.92 -3.27
CA SER A 138 9.00 2.28 -3.67
C SER A 138 8.35 3.05 -2.53
N PHE A 139 7.48 2.40 -1.75
CA PHE A 139 6.74 3.02 -0.64
C PHE A 139 6.52 2.06 0.52
N VAL A 140 6.34 2.61 1.72
CA VAL A 140 5.90 1.89 2.92
C VAL A 140 4.73 2.64 3.56
N SER A 141 3.76 1.90 4.12
CA SER A 141 2.65 2.51 4.86
C SER A 141 3.17 3.31 6.06
N VAL A 142 2.50 4.42 6.37
CA VAL A 142 2.81 5.21 7.57
C VAL A 142 2.27 4.51 8.81
N ASP A 143 1.04 4.00 8.71
CA ASP A 143 0.36 3.25 9.76
C ASP A 143 0.40 1.75 9.49
N LYS A 144 0.14 0.96 10.54
CA LYS A 144 -0.05 -0.48 10.44
C LYS A 144 -1.51 -0.78 10.13
N HIS A 145 -1.74 -1.74 9.25
CA HIS A 145 -3.07 -2.14 8.77
C HIS A 145 -3.32 -3.65 8.94
N PRO A 146 -3.29 -4.19 10.17
CA PRO A 146 -3.55 -5.61 10.41
C PRO A 146 -4.98 -6.03 10.00
N ASP A 147 -5.93 -5.08 10.05
CA ASP A 147 -7.30 -5.22 9.55
C ASP A 147 -7.33 -5.51 8.05
N LYS A 148 -6.57 -4.74 7.25
CA LYS A 148 -6.46 -4.94 5.81
C LYS A 148 -5.78 -6.26 5.46
N VAL A 149 -4.73 -6.63 6.19
CA VAL A 149 -4.07 -7.93 6.00
C VAL A 149 -5.07 -9.06 6.24
N LYS A 150 -5.81 -9.01 7.35
CA LYS A 150 -6.85 -10.00 7.64
C LYS A 150 -7.93 -10.04 6.55
N GLU A 151 -8.43 -8.89 6.12
CA GLU A 151 -9.46 -8.79 5.09
C GLU A 151 -9.03 -9.44 3.77
N ILE A 152 -7.78 -9.22 3.36
CA ILE A 152 -7.20 -9.86 2.16
C ILE A 152 -7.13 -11.37 2.33
N LEU A 153 -6.62 -11.87 3.47
CA LEU A 153 -6.48 -13.30 3.73
C LEU A 153 -7.84 -14.00 3.78
N ASP A 154 -8.84 -13.37 4.39
CA ASP A 154 -10.23 -13.87 4.43
C ASP A 154 -10.83 -13.90 3.02
N LEU A 155 -10.66 -12.83 2.24
CA LEU A 155 -11.16 -12.73 0.86
C LEU A 155 -10.54 -13.78 -0.06
N LEU A 156 -9.24 -14.02 0.08
CA LEU A 156 -8.51 -15.03 -0.67
C LEU A 156 -8.66 -16.45 -0.07
N LYS A 157 -9.30 -16.60 1.10
CA LYS A 157 -9.44 -17.87 1.83
C LYS A 157 -8.10 -18.55 2.06
N ILE A 158 -7.17 -17.83 2.69
CA ILE A 158 -5.81 -18.29 2.97
C ILE A 158 -5.74 -18.92 4.35
N ASP A 159 -5.31 -20.17 4.41
CA ASP A 159 -5.21 -21.01 5.61
C ASP A 159 -3.88 -21.78 5.69
N PHE A 160 -2.87 -21.34 4.93
CA PHE A 160 -1.52 -21.94 4.87
C PHE A 160 -0.87 -22.15 6.25
#